data_AF-A0A3A9F4T4-F1
#
_entry.id   AF-A0A3A9F4T4-F1
#
_cell.length_a   1.000
_cell.length_b   1.000
_cell.length_c   1.000
_cell.angle_alpha   90.00
_cell.angle_beta   90.00
_cell.angle_gamma   90.00
#
_symmetry.space_group_name_H-M   'P 1'
#
loop_
_entity.id
_entity.type
_entity.pdbx_description
1 polymer ?
#
loop_
_entity_poly.entity_id
_entity_poly.type
_entity_poly.pdbx_seq_one_letter_code
_entity_poly.pdbx_strand_id
1 'polypeptide(L)' 'MPKAEKFVLQDSLSLIEKLKNMFELDKILSKIHKKGMAHRDLKPENLLTFNERIYLADYGLVWISGEESIMHQTE' A
#
# COMPACT_ATOMS: atom_id res chain seq x y z
N MET A 1 -3.52 19.97 7.60
CA MET A 1 -3.63 18.78 6.73
C MET A 1 -4.40 17.72 7.50
N PRO A 2 -5.38 17.04 6.90
CA PRO A 2 -6.04 15.93 7.56
C PRO A 2 -5.02 14.82 7.88
N LYS A 3 -5.14 14.23 9.08
CA LYS A 3 -4.23 13.19 9.55
C LYS A 3 -4.86 11.82 9.26
N ALA A 4 -4.16 10.99 8.50
CA ALA A 4 -4.52 9.57 8.35
C ALA A 4 -4.03 8.78 9.57
N GLU A 5 -4.75 7.74 9.94
CA GLU A 5 -4.41 6.84 11.05
C GLU A 5 -3.75 5.56 10.54
N LYS A 6 -3.04 4.84 11.40
CA LYS A 6 -2.50 3.52 11.02
C LYS A 6 -3.64 2.55 10.76
N PHE A 7 -3.53 1.77 9.70
CA PHE A 7 -4.44 0.66 9.49
C PHE A 7 -4.23 -0.39 10.61
N VAL A 8 -5.33 -0.86 11.20
CA VAL A 8 -5.29 -1.86 12.27
C VAL A 8 -6.03 -3.10 11.79
N LEU A 9 -5.30 -4.20 11.63
CA LEU A 9 -5.91 -5.52 11.54
C LEU A 9 -6.33 -5.96 12.94
N GLN A 10 -7.64 -5.96 13.19
CA GLN A 10 -8.21 -6.52 14.41
C GLN A 10 -8.57 -8.00 14.17
N ASP A 11 -8.27 -8.86 15.14
CA ASP A 11 -8.59 -10.29 15.05
C ASP A 11 -10.10 -10.55 14.95
N SER A 12 -10.91 -9.63 15.49
CA SER A 12 -12.37 -9.65 15.44
C SER A 12 -12.99 -9.33 14.07
N LEU A 13 -12.20 -8.90 13.08
CA LEU A 13 -12.71 -8.60 11.74
C LEU A 13 -13.30 -9.84 11.08
N SER A 14 -14.55 -9.72 10.64
CA SER A 14 -15.23 -10.75 9.87
C SER A 14 -14.52 -10.99 8.53
N LEU A 15 -14.76 -12.16 7.94
CA LEU A 15 -14.25 -12.48 6.61
C LEU A 15 -14.72 -11.45 5.56
N ILE A 16 -15.96 -10.97 5.67
CA ILE A 16 -16.52 -9.98 4.74
C ILE A 16 -15.78 -8.64 4.84
N GLU A 17 -15.45 -8.19 6.04
CA GLU A 17 -14.68 -6.95 6.21
C GLU A 17 -13.25 -7.08 5.68
N LYS A 18 -12.60 -8.23 5.92
CA LYS A 18 -11.28 -8.53 5.34
C LYS A 18 -11.32 -8.49 3.82
N LEU A 19 -12.33 -9.09 3.20
CA LEU A 19 -12.50 -9.08 1.74
C LEU A 19 -12.78 -7.68 1.19
N LYS A 20 -13.57 -6.85 1.89
CA LYS A 20 -13.77 -5.44 1.51
C LYS A 20 -12.45 -4.68 1.51
N ASN A 21 -11.65 -4.82 2.56
CA ASN A 21 -10.33 -4.20 2.66
C ASN A 21 -9.39 -4.66 1.54
N MET A 22 -9.36 -5.97 1.25
CA MET A 22 -8.57 -6.51 0.14
C MET A 22 -9.02 -5.95 -1.22
N PHE A 23 -10.31 -5.77 -1.43
CA PHE A 23 -10.85 -5.19 -2.66
C PHE A 23 -10.51 -3.70 -2.81
N GLU A 24 -10.47 -2.94 -1.71
CA GLU A 24 -9.96 -1.57 -1.76
C GLU A 24 -8.47 -1.51 -2.09
N LEU A 25 -7.69 -2.39 -1.46
CA LEU A 25 -6.26 -2.49 -1.70
C LEU A 25 -5.95 -2.87 -3.15
N ASP A 26 -6.69 -3.81 -3.74
CA ASP A 26 -6.56 -4.18 -5.15
C ASP A 26 -6.74 -2.98 -6.08
N LYS A 27 -7.71 -2.09 -5.81
CA LYS A 27 -7.89 -0.87 -6.61
C LYS A 27 -6.68 0.06 -6.54
N ILE A 28 -6.03 0.14 -5.38
CA ILE A 28 -4.82 0.96 -5.20
C ILE A 28 -3.65 0.32 -5.97
N LEU A 29 -3.44 -0.98 -5.80
CA LEU A 29 -2.38 -1.73 -6.47
C LEU A 29 -2.54 -1.69 -8.00
N SER A 30 -3.76 -1.90 -8.51
CA SER A 30 -4.07 -1.80 -9.93
C SER A 30 -3.73 -0.41 -10.50
N LYS A 31 -3.99 0.66 -9.74
CA LYS A 31 -3.65 2.03 -10.16
C LYS A 31 -2.15 2.26 -10.22
N ILE A 32 -1.37 1.79 -9.25
CA ILE A 32 0.10 1.98 -9.26
C ILE A 32 0.75 1.10 -10.33
N HIS A 33 0.29 -0.14 -10.50
CA HIS A 33 0.81 -1.06 -11.52
C HIS A 33 0.56 -0.51 -12.94
N LYS A 34 -0.62 0.08 -13.19
CA LYS A 34 -0.93 0.76 -14.47
C LYS A 34 -0.02 1.95 -14.77
N LYS A 35 0.59 2.55 -13.73
CA LYS A 35 1.60 3.60 -13.87
C LYS A 35 3.03 3.06 -13.97
N GLY A 36 3.19 1.75 -14.12
CA GLY A 36 4.50 1.10 -14.18
C GLY A 36 5.21 1.03 -12.82
N MET A 37 4.51 1.23 -11.71
CA MET A 37 5.12 1.22 -10.37
C MET A 37 4.76 -0.04 -9.60
N ALA A 38 5.73 -0.66 -8.93
CA ALA A 38 5.51 -1.75 -7.98
C ALA A 38 5.93 -1.31 -6.57
N HIS A 39 5.06 -1.45 -5.57
CA HIS A 39 5.37 -1.02 -4.20
C HIS A 39 6.46 -1.86 -3.52
N ARG A 40 6.46 -3.18 -3.78
CA ARG A 40 7.39 -4.20 -3.27
C ARG A 40 7.46 -4.41 -1.75
N ASP A 41 6.87 -3.55 -0.93
CA ASP A 41 6.77 -3.72 0.53
C ASP A 41 5.32 -3.65 1.01
N LEU A 42 4.49 -4.59 0.56
CA LEU A 42 3.08 -4.63 0.93
C LEU A 42 2.87 -5.37 2.25
N LYS A 43 2.55 -4.63 3.30
CA LYS A 43 2.28 -5.14 4.65
C LYS A 43 1.34 -4.20 5.41
N PRO A 44 0.63 -4.65 6.45
CA PRO A 44 -0.35 -3.84 7.19
C PRO A 44 0.23 -2.53 7.76
N GLU A 45 1.51 -2.53 8.14
CA GLU A 45 2.22 -1.37 8.69
C GLU A 45 2.35 -0.22 7.68
N ASN A 46 2.33 -0.54 6.39
CA ASN A 46 2.40 0.40 5.28
C ASN A 46 1.00 0.79 4.76
N LEU A 47 -0.06 0.42 5.49
CA LEU A 47 -1.42 0.84 5.20
C LEU A 47 -1.88 1.90 6.22
N LEU A 48 -2.62 2.89 5.71
CA LEU A 48 -3.25 3.93 6.51
C LEU A 48 -4.75 3.92 6.27
N THR A 49 -5.51 4.36 7.27
CA THR A 49 -6.95 4.58 7.18
C THR A 49 -7.26 6.06 7.26
N PHE A 50 -8.07 6.54 6.34
CA PHE A 50 -8.62 7.90 6.40
C PHE A 50 -10.02 7.92 5.82
N ASN A 51 -10.99 8.45 6.56
CA ASN A 51 -12.41 8.45 6.19
C ASN A 51 -12.89 7.07 5.70
N GLU A 52 -12.61 6.03 6.49
CA GLU A 52 -13.00 4.63 6.23
C GLU A 52 -12.42 4.02 4.95
N ARG A 53 -11.39 4.64 4.36
CA ARG A 53 -10.70 4.13 3.17
C ARG A 53 -9.26 3.77 3.47
N ILE A 54 -8.78 2.75 2.78
CA ILE A 54 -7.37 2.34 2.82
C ILE A 54 -6.52 3.22 1.91
N TYR A 55 -5.32 3.55 2.39
CA TYR A 55 -4.28 4.25 1.64
C TYR A 55 -2.96 3.49 1.80
N LEU A 56 -2.15 3.47 0.75
CA LEU A 56 -0.82 2.88 0.75
C LEU A 56 0.23 3.95 1.07
N ALA A 57 1.12 3.65 2.00
CA ALA A 57 2.19 4.50 2.49
C ALA A 57 3.55 3.78 2.40
N ASP A 58 4.62 4.53 2.67
CA ASP A 58 6.02 4.07 2.64
C ASP A 58 6.50 3.55 1.27
N TYR A 59 6.86 4.50 0.41
CA TYR A 59 7.32 4.24 -0.96
C TYR A 59 8.83 3.96 -1.04
N GLY A 60 9.51 3.71 0.08
CA GLY A 60 10.97 3.55 0.13
C GLY A 60 11.52 2.39 -0.70
N LEU A 61 10.70 1.38 -0.99
CA LEU A 61 11.05 0.23 -1.82
C LEU A 61 10.35 0.24 -3.18
N VAL A 62 9.72 1.33 -3.61
CA VAL A 62 9.02 1.36 -4.90
C VAL A 62 9.99 1.20 -6.05
N TRP A 63 9.59 0.38 -7.01
CA TRP A 63 10.25 0.24 -8.29
C TRP A 63 9.40 0.86 -9.39
N ILE A 64 10.04 1.54 -10.34
CA ILE A 64 9.41 2.19 -11.48
C ILE A 64 9.95 1.54 -12.76
N SER A 65 9.04 1.10 -13.62
CA SER A 65 9.38 0.44 -14.87
C SER A 65 10.16 1.37 -15.79
N GLY A 66 11.34 0.91 -16.21
CA GLY A 66 12.24 1.69 -17.07
C GLY A 66 13.22 2.57 -16.32
N GLU A 67 13.16 2.64 -14.98
CA GLU A 67 14.19 3.27 -14.16
C GLU A 67 15.16 2.22 -13.62
N GLU A 68 16.46 2.50 -13.68
CA GLU A 68 17.45 1.70 -12.94
C GLU A 68 17.14 1.78 -11.45
N SER A 69 17.20 0.65 -10.75
CA SER A 69 16.91 0.61 -9.33
C SER A 69 17.87 1.51 -8.55
N ILE A 70 17.33 2.49 -7.83
CA ILE A 70 18.09 3.41 -6.94
C ILE A 70 18.81 2.65 -5.80
N MET A 71 18.59 1.34 -5.66
CA MET A 71 19.18 0.49 -4.62
C MET A 71 20.62 0.03 -4.90
N HIS A 72 21.26 0.47 -6.00
CA HIS A 72 22.70 0.33 -6.16
C HIS A 72 23.43 1.57 -5.62
N GLN A 73 23.58 1.65 -4.30
CA GLN A 73 24.75 2.29 -3.69
C GLN A 73 25.59 1.19 -3.05
N THR A 74 26.46 0.59 -3.86
CA THR A 74 27.69 -0.04 -3.39
C THR A 74 28.81 0.95 -3.65
N GLU A 75 29.22 1.66 -2.61
CA GLU A 75 30.63 1.91 -2.26
C GLU A 75 30.79 1.71 -0.75
#